data_AF-A0A1M4ZNV3-F1
#
_entry.id   AF-A0A1M4ZNV3-F1
#
_cell.length_a   1.000
_cell.length_b   1.000
_cell.length_c   1.000
_cell.angle_alpha   90.00
_cell.angle_beta   90.00
_cell.angle_gamma   90.00
#
_symmetry.space_group_name_H-M   'P 1'
#
loop_
_entity.id
_entity.type
_entity.pdbx_description
1 polymer ?
#
loop_
_entity_poly.entity_id
_entity_poly.type
_entity_poly.pdbx_seq_one_letter_code
_entity_poly.pdbx_strand_id
1 'polypeptide(L)' 'MVWDYFILVSLVVSAMALYFNTISIIKKIHRGEETFKDTFLGSILFGYIMLCFFTRILSILNHV' A
#
# COMPACT_ATOMS: atom_id res chain seq x y z
N MET A 1 -3.90 -20.52 8.11
CA MET A 1 -4.01 -19.83 9.41
C MET A 1 -2.88 -18.82 9.64
N VAL A 2 -1.61 -19.19 9.86
CA VAL A 2 -0.54 -18.22 10.17
C VAL A 2 -0.28 -17.23 9.02
N TRP A 3 -0.26 -17.71 7.78
CA TRP A 3 -0.06 -16.89 6.59
C TRP A 3 -1.20 -15.89 6.33
N ASP A 4 -2.44 -16.25 6.69
CA ASP A 4 -3.61 -15.38 6.49
C ASP A 4 -3.59 -14.18 7.44
N TYR A 5 -3.14 -14.39 8.69
CA TYR A 5 -2.90 -13.31 9.64
C TYR A 5 -1.78 -12.37 9.19
N PHE A 6 -0.68 -12.92 8.67
CA PHE A 6 0.44 -12.09 8.18
C PHE A 6 0.02 -11.18 7.02
N ILE A 7 -0.82 -11.70 6.11
CA ILE A 7 -1.39 -10.93 5.01
C ILE A 7 -2.33 -9.84 5.51
N LEU A 8 -3.24 -10.18 6.44
CA LEU A 8 -4.18 -9.21 7.00
C LEU A 8 -3.44 -8.06 7.69
N VAL A 9 -2.44 -8.37 8.51
CA VAL A 9 -1.60 -7.37 9.18
C VAL A 9 -0.85 -6.52 8.15
N SER A 10 -0.24 -7.15 7.13
CA SER A 10 0.47 -6.42 6.07
C SER A 10 -0.46 -5.46 5.34
N LEU A 11 -1.70 -5.88 5.04
CA LEU A 11 -2.69 -5.07 4.36
C LEU A 11 -3.12 -3.86 5.18
N VAL A 12 -3.36 -4.04 6.49
CA VAL A 12 -3.69 -2.95 7.41
C VAL A 12 -2.54 -1.96 7.54
N VAL A 13 -1.30 -2.45 7.71
CA VAL A 13 -0.10 -1.61 7.83
C VAL A 13 0.11 -0.79 6.55
N SER A 14 0.00 -1.40 5.39
CA SER A 14 0.19 -0.70 4.13
C SER A 14 -0.94 0.29 3.83
N ALA A 15 -2.20 0.00 4.21
CA ALA A 15 -3.30 0.95 4.11
C ALA A 15 -3.08 2.19 5.00
N MET A 16 -2.62 1.99 6.24
CA MET A 16 -2.25 3.11 7.12
C MET A 16 -1.11 3.95 6.53
N ALA A 17 -0.07 3.31 6.01
CA ALA A 17 1.06 4.01 5.40
C ALA A 17 0.64 4.83 4.16
N LEU A 18 -0.25 4.29 3.31
CA LEU A 18 -0.82 5.05 2.19
C LEU A 18 -1.64 6.25 2.65
N TYR A 19 -2.45 6.08 3.69
CA TYR A 19 -3.25 7.18 4.25
C TYR A 19 -2.37 8.31 4.78
N PHE A 20 -1.35 7.99 5.58
CA PHE A 20 -0.40 9.00 6.08
C PHE A 20 0.37 9.68 4.95
N ASN A 21 0.78 8.93 3.94
CA ASN A 21 1.49 9.49 2.79
C ASN A 21 0.58 10.45 1.99
N THR A 22 -0.68 10.09 1.80
CA THR A 22 -1.68 10.94 1.14
C THR A 22 -1.90 12.24 1.91
N ILE A 23 -2.06 12.18 3.24
CA ILE A 23 -2.18 13.38 4.08
C ILE A 23 -0.91 14.25 4.01
N SER A 24 0.28 13.62 4.01
CA SER A 24 1.56 14.33 3.89
C SER A 24 1.62 15.11 2.57
N ILE A 25 1.29 14.45 1.45
CA ILE A 25 1.25 15.08 0.12
C ILE A 25 0.25 16.23 0.08
N ILE A 26 -0.97 16.04 0.59
CA ILE A 26 -1.99 17.10 0.63
C ILE A 26 -1.50 18.32 1.42
N LYS A 27 -0.88 18.09 2.60
CA LYS A 27 -0.31 19.17 3.41
C LYS A 27 0.82 19.89 2.69
N LYS A 28 1.69 19.16 1.98
CA LYS A 28 2.81 19.73 1.23
C LYS A 28 2.34 20.53 0.01
N ILE A 29 1.35 20.05 -0.73
CA ILE A 29 0.68 20.81 -1.82
C ILE A 29 0.12 22.12 -1.28
N HIS A 30 -0.56 22.07 -0.12
CA HIS A 30 -1.13 23.27 0.50
C HIS A 30 -0.07 24.29 0.96
N ARG A 31 1.17 23.84 1.18
CA ARG A 31 2.33 24.69 1.53
C ARG A 31 3.18 25.10 0.34
N GLY A 32 2.88 24.59 -0.87
CA GLY A 32 3.71 24.81 -2.07
C GLY A 32 5.05 24.08 -2.04
N GLU A 33 5.21 23.05 -1.20
CA GLU A 33 6.43 22.24 -1.12
C GLU A 33 6.45 21.15 -2.21
N GLU A 34 7.65 20.77 -2.67
CA GLU A 34 7.79 19.67 -3.64
C GLU A 34 7.32 18.33 -3.06
N THR A 35 6.46 17.63 -3.80
CA THR A 35 5.80 16.38 -3.39
C THR A 35 6.27 15.13 -4.13
N PHE A 36 7.25 15.27 -5.02
CA PHE A 36 7.68 14.19 -5.91
C PHE A 36 8.17 12.94 -5.15
N LYS A 37 8.99 13.13 -4.10
CA LYS A 37 9.52 12.02 -3.29
C LYS A 37 8.44 11.27 -2.51
N ASP A 38 7.50 11.98 -1.88
CA ASP A 38 6.41 11.36 -1.12
C ASP A 38 5.47 10.58 -2.05
N THR A 39 5.18 11.16 -3.22
CA THR A 39 4.36 10.52 -4.27
C THR A 39 5.04 9.25 -4.81
N PHE A 40 6.35 9.29 -5.05
CA PHE A 40 7.13 8.13 -5.48
C PHE A 40 7.17 7.00 -4.44
N LEU A 41 7.34 7.35 -3.16
CA LEU A 41 7.25 6.38 -2.06
C LEU A 41 5.84 5.79 -1.95
N GLY A 42 4.81 6.61 -2.15
CA GLY A 42 3.41 6.19 -2.11
C GLY A 42 3.06 5.20 -3.22
N SER A 43 3.54 5.43 -4.43
CA SER A 43 3.30 4.55 -5.57
C SER A 43 4.00 3.19 -5.43
N ILE A 44 5.22 3.15 -4.90
CA ILE A 44 5.92 1.90 -4.57
C ILE A 44 5.12 1.10 -3.54
N LEU A 45 4.65 1.76 -2.48
CA LEU A 45 3.88 1.10 -1.42
C LEU A 45 2.55 0.56 -1.96
N PHE A 46 1.86 1.32 -2.80
CA PHE A 46 0.64 0.89 -3.46
C PHE A 46 0.87 -0.32 -4.37
N GLY A 47 1.94 -0.29 -5.17
CA GLY A 47 2.34 -1.41 -6.03
C GLY A 47 2.59 -2.70 -5.25
N TYR A 48 3.25 -2.60 -4.09
CA TYR A 48 3.49 -3.75 -3.21
C TYR A 48 2.18 -4.38 -2.69
N ILE A 49 1.21 -3.57 -2.26
CA ILE A 49 -0.10 -4.07 -1.81
C ILE A 49 -0.81 -4.81 -2.94
N MET A 50 -0.85 -4.21 -4.14
CA MET A 50 -1.52 -4.80 -5.29
C MET A 50 -0.89 -6.15 -5.66
N LEU A 51 0.44 -6.27 -5.61
CA LEU A 51 1.14 -7.53 -5.85
C LEU A 51 0.76 -8.62 -4.82
N CYS A 52 0.71 -8.27 -3.53
CA CYS A 52 0.25 -9.20 -2.48
C CYS A 52 -1.20 -9.65 -2.70
N PHE A 53 -2.07 -8.75 -3.17
CA PHE A 53 -3.46 -9.09 -3.46
C PHE A 53 -3.57 -10.01 -4.69
N PHE A 54 -2.84 -9.71 -5.76
CA PHE A 54 -2.85 -10.46 -7.01
C PHE A 54 -2.30 -11.89 -6.83
N THR A 55 -1.19 -12.02 -6.11
CA THR A 55 -0.61 -13.34 -5.76
C THR A 55 -1.57 -14.19 -4.95
N ARG A 56 -2.40 -13.59 -4.08
CA ARG A 56 -3.43 -14.33 -3.34
C ARG A 56 -4.62 -14.76 -4.19
N ILE A 57 -5.12 -13.88 -5.06
CA ILE A 57 -6.17 -14.25 -6.03
C ILE A 57 -5.68 -15.41 -6.91
N LEU A 58 -4.45 -15.33 -7.40
CA LEU A 58 -3.82 -16.39 -8.21
C LEU A 58 -3.67 -17.70 -7.42
N SER A 59 -3.27 -17.63 -6.15
CA SER A 59 -3.19 -18.79 -5.26
C SER A 59 -4.55 -19.44 -5.01
N ILE A 60 -5.63 -18.66 -4.87
CA ILE A 60 -6.99 -19.18 -4.72
C ILE A 60 -7.45 -19.85 -6.02
N LEU A 61 -7.23 -19.18 -7.17
CA LEU A 61 -7.59 -19.70 -8.49
C LEU A 61 -6.86 -21.02 -8.84
N ASN A 62 -5.60 -21.17 -8.45
CA ASN A 62 -4.83 -22.40 -8.69
C ASN A 62 -5.14 -23.54 -7.69
N HIS A 63 -5.86 -23.27 -6.60
CA HIS A 63 -6.29 -24.27 -5.62
C HIS A 63 -7.75 -24.73 -5.82
N VAL A 64 -8.44 -24.20 -6.83
CA VAL A 64 -9.74 -24.64 -7.36
C VAL A 64 -9.49 -25.46 -8.63
#